data_AF-A0A094ID11-F1
#
_entry.id   AF-A0A094ID11-F1
#
_cell.length_a   1.000
_cell.length_b   1.000
_cell.length_c   1.000
_cell.angle_alpha   90.00
_cell.angle_beta   90.00
_cell.angle_gamma   90.00
#
_symmetry.space_group_name_H-M   'P 1'
#
loop_
_entity.id
_entity.type
_entity.pdbx_description
1 polymer ?
#
loop_
_entity_poly.entity_id
_entity_poly.type
_entity_poly.pdbx_seq_one_letter_code
_entity_poly.pdbx_strand_id
1 'polypeptide(L)'
;MRLFGEVELCLIWEKASVEQRQLGEWWCFPDPTDDIDDIATEAVLTEAGNAIDAWYDKWGSFIRNDDGVGAVLDLLGRYARFCISSYVVRCLPNSYHDLSSRQKNRVRGCVAYANHVLNWPLNPRPIQKEKLRYVSDSGSIMLKFSALFIIAGCQTFASCIPNVFQCLENVRAVGQLIIDLAGDPTSNAHTHGNLIIDRAKALSLSLEQRDSQETFTGPTSWNGRLIADLEPQTDEISDTLNASFNGSEALGFDSVWDFSILLPNAW
;
A
#
# COMPACT_ATOMS: atom_id res chain seq x y z
N MET A 1 -19.71 -13.07 -19.13
CA MET A 1 -18.63 -12.11 -19.43
C MET A 1 -17.78 -11.84 -18.20
N ARG A 2 -18.28 -11.17 -17.16
CA ARG A 2 -17.54 -10.84 -15.93
C ARG A 2 -16.76 -12.02 -15.31
N LEU A 3 -17.43 -13.16 -15.07
CA LEU A 3 -16.80 -14.34 -14.47
C LEU A 3 -15.56 -14.83 -15.22
N PHE A 4 -15.57 -14.79 -16.56
CA PHE A 4 -14.40 -15.21 -17.36
C PHE A 4 -13.21 -14.26 -17.16
N GLY A 5 -13.47 -12.95 -17.05
CA GLY A 5 -12.42 -11.98 -16.75
C GLY A 5 -11.83 -12.19 -15.35
N GLU A 6 -12.66 -12.51 -14.36
CA GLU A 6 -12.21 -12.84 -12.99
C GLU A 6 -11.35 -14.11 -12.98
N VAL A 7 -11.80 -15.18 -13.65
CA VAL A 7 -11.05 -16.43 -13.78
C VAL A 7 -9.69 -16.20 -14.46
N GLU A 8 -9.65 -15.38 -15.51
CA GLU A 8 -8.39 -15.05 -16.19
C GLU A 8 -7.40 -14.31 -15.29
N LEU A 9 -7.86 -13.40 -14.42
CA LEU A 9 -6.99 -12.77 -13.41
C LEU A 9 -6.45 -13.80 -12.41
N CYS A 10 -7.30 -14.74 -11.95
CA CYS A 10 -6.86 -15.82 -11.07
C CYS A 10 -5.81 -16.71 -11.73
N LEU A 11 -5.93 -17.00 -13.03
CA LEU A 11 -4.95 -17.80 -13.77
C LEU A 11 -3.60 -17.09 -13.91
N ILE A 12 -3.60 -15.75 -14.06
CA ILE A 12 -2.36 -14.96 -14.05
C ILE A 12 -1.65 -15.10 -12.70
N TRP A 13 -2.42 -14.98 -11.61
CA TRP A 13 -1.90 -15.19 -10.25
C TRP A 13 -1.34 -16.60 -10.06
N GLU A 14 -2.10 -17.62 -10.47
CA GLU A 14 -1.71 -19.02 -10.35
C GLU A 14 -0.41 -19.30 -11.12
N LYS A 15 -0.30 -18.82 -12.37
CA LYS A 15 0.93 -18.95 -13.16
C LYS A 15 2.13 -18.32 -12.45
N ALA A 16 1.98 -17.09 -11.93
CA ALA A 16 3.05 -16.42 -11.20
C ALA A 16 3.42 -17.19 -9.92
N SER A 17 2.46 -17.78 -9.22
CA SER A 17 2.69 -18.58 -8.01
C SER A 17 3.36 -19.93 -8.27
N VAL A 18 3.21 -20.51 -9.46
CA VAL A 18 3.94 -21.73 -9.85
C VAL A 18 5.42 -21.43 -10.07
N GLU A 19 5.73 -20.27 -10.64
CA GLU A 19 7.11 -19.84 -10.91
C GLU A 19 7.80 -19.33 -9.63
N GLN A 20 7.07 -18.64 -8.76
CA GLN A 20 7.54 -18.16 -7.45
C GLN A 20 6.53 -18.53 -6.36
N ARG A 21 6.78 -19.63 -5.65
CA ARG A 21 5.85 -20.20 -4.67
C ARG A 21 5.38 -19.19 -3.62
N GLN A 22 6.26 -18.31 -3.18
CA GLN A 22 5.98 -17.33 -2.15
C GLN A 22 4.95 -16.27 -2.59
N LEU A 23 4.75 -16.04 -3.90
CA LEU A 23 3.62 -15.26 -4.40
C LEU A 23 2.29 -15.97 -4.09
N GLY A 24 2.26 -17.30 -4.20
CA GLY A 24 1.10 -18.12 -3.82
C GLY A 24 0.75 -18.03 -2.35
N GLU A 25 1.73 -17.71 -1.49
CA GLU A 25 1.59 -17.59 -0.04
C GLU A 25 1.74 -16.12 0.40
N TRP A 26 1.28 -15.17 -0.43
CA TRP A 26 1.45 -13.73 -0.18
C TRP A 26 0.86 -13.24 1.14
N TRP A 27 -0.01 -13.99 1.80
CA TRP A 27 -0.55 -13.65 3.12
C TRP A 27 0.33 -14.14 4.29
N CYS A 28 1.29 -15.04 4.06
CA CYS A 28 2.21 -15.56 5.08
C CYS A 28 3.36 -14.57 5.31
N PHE A 29 3.86 -14.47 6.54
CA PHE A 29 5.09 -13.71 6.80
C PHE A 29 6.26 -14.34 6.00
N PRO A 30 7.12 -13.51 5.38
CA PRO A 30 8.28 -14.02 4.67
C PRO A 30 9.22 -14.68 5.69
N ASP A 31 9.76 -15.85 5.32
CA ASP A 31 10.80 -16.49 6.12
C ASP A 31 12.08 -15.64 6.01
N PRO A 32 12.67 -15.16 7.12
CA PRO A 32 13.88 -14.36 7.08
C PRO A 32 15.11 -15.12 6.57
N THR A 33 15.02 -16.45 6.42
CA THR A 33 16.06 -17.30 5.86
C THR A 33 15.91 -17.56 4.36
N ASP A 34 14.80 -17.15 3.75
CA ASP A 34 14.59 -17.27 2.31
C ASP A 34 15.43 -16.21 1.58
N ASP A 35 16.45 -16.67 0.84
CA ASP A 35 17.19 -15.82 -0.11
C ASP A 35 16.35 -15.65 -1.39
N ILE A 36 15.79 -14.47 -1.56
CA ILE A 36 14.97 -14.16 -2.74
C ILE A 36 15.88 -13.80 -3.90
N ASP A 37 15.84 -14.61 -4.96
CA ASP A 37 16.45 -14.25 -6.23
C ASP A 37 15.72 -13.03 -6.82
N ASP A 38 16.35 -11.88 -6.63
CA ASP A 38 15.88 -10.59 -7.11
C ASP A 38 15.73 -10.54 -8.64
N ILE A 39 16.51 -11.30 -9.40
CA ILE A 39 16.46 -11.32 -10.86
C ILE A 39 15.29 -12.20 -11.33
N ALA A 40 15.18 -13.41 -10.81
CA ALA A 40 14.08 -14.31 -11.13
C ALA A 40 12.73 -13.69 -10.76
N THR A 41 12.67 -13.07 -9.59
CA THR A 41 11.46 -12.37 -9.12
C THR A 41 11.06 -11.22 -10.05
N GLU A 42 12.03 -10.44 -10.55
CA GLU A 42 11.75 -9.36 -11.51
C GLU A 42 11.13 -9.90 -12.82
N ALA A 43 11.64 -11.03 -13.30
CA ALA A 43 11.13 -11.65 -14.52
C ALA A 43 9.67 -12.09 -14.33
N VAL A 44 9.35 -12.74 -13.21
CA VAL A 44 7.99 -13.16 -12.87
C VAL A 44 7.05 -11.95 -12.74
N LEU A 45 7.47 -10.90 -12.04
CA LEU A 45 6.67 -9.67 -11.90
C LEU A 45 6.42 -8.99 -13.24
N THR A 46 7.42 -8.93 -14.11
CA THR A 46 7.31 -8.34 -15.45
C THR A 46 6.34 -9.12 -16.32
N GLU A 47 6.46 -10.44 -16.34
CA GLU A 47 5.58 -11.33 -17.08
C GLU A 47 4.12 -11.22 -16.58
N ALA A 48 3.90 -11.22 -15.26
CA ALA A 48 2.57 -11.02 -14.69
C ALA A 48 2.00 -9.63 -15.02
N GLY A 49 2.84 -8.59 -14.99
CA GLY A 49 2.47 -7.23 -15.38
C GLY A 49 1.97 -7.16 -16.83
N ASN A 50 2.73 -7.75 -17.75
CA ASN A 50 2.40 -7.86 -19.17
C ASN A 50 1.11 -8.66 -19.40
N ALA A 51 0.91 -9.75 -18.66
CA ALA A 51 -0.30 -10.55 -18.74
C ALA A 51 -1.55 -9.77 -18.29
N ILE A 52 -1.42 -8.93 -17.25
CA ILE A 52 -2.51 -8.04 -16.81
C ILE A 52 -2.77 -6.95 -17.85
N ASP A 53 -1.75 -6.43 -18.54
CA ASP A 53 -1.94 -5.46 -19.63
C ASP A 53 -2.70 -6.09 -20.81
N ALA A 54 -2.30 -7.30 -21.23
CA ALA A 54 -3.03 -8.04 -22.27
C ALA A 54 -4.48 -8.36 -21.85
N TRP A 55 -4.69 -8.64 -20.57
CA TRP A 55 -6.03 -8.81 -20.00
C TRP A 55 -6.84 -7.50 -20.08
N TYR A 56 -6.25 -6.35 -19.76
CA TYR A 56 -6.91 -5.04 -19.91
C TYR A 56 -7.22 -4.71 -21.38
N ASP A 57 -6.36 -5.08 -22.32
CA ASP A 57 -6.62 -4.90 -23.75
C ASP A 57 -7.84 -5.70 -24.20
N LYS A 58 -7.96 -6.95 -23.73
CA LYS A 58 -9.08 -7.85 -24.03
C LYS A 58 -10.39 -7.39 -23.38
N TRP A 59 -10.36 -7.02 -22.10
CA TRP A 59 -11.55 -6.70 -21.30
C TRP A 59 -11.88 -5.21 -21.26
N GLY A 60 -11.03 -4.35 -21.81
CA GLY A 60 -11.12 -2.90 -21.68
C GLY A 60 -12.42 -2.31 -22.24
N SER A 61 -12.97 -2.87 -23.32
CA SER A 61 -14.26 -2.44 -23.87
C SER A 61 -15.43 -2.73 -22.92
N PHE A 62 -15.41 -3.88 -22.24
CA PHE A 62 -16.39 -4.26 -21.24
C PHE A 62 -16.26 -3.41 -19.96
N ILE A 63 -15.02 -3.14 -19.52
CA ILE A 63 -14.72 -2.31 -18.36
C ILE A 63 -15.21 -0.86 -18.55
N ARG A 64 -14.95 -0.27 -19.73
CA ARG A 64 -15.30 1.12 -20.05
C ARG A 64 -16.75 1.32 -20.45
N ASN A 65 -17.58 0.27 -20.43
CA ASN A 65 -18.99 0.39 -20.77
C ASN A 65 -19.73 1.26 -19.74
N ASP A 66 -20.60 2.15 -20.23
CA ASP A 66 -21.33 3.15 -19.43
C ASP A 66 -22.36 2.53 -18.46
N ASP A 67 -22.73 1.26 -18.67
CA ASP A 67 -23.63 0.52 -17.78
C ASP A 67 -23.03 0.27 -16.37
N GLY A 68 -21.70 0.43 -16.22
CA GLY A 68 -20.97 0.24 -14.98
C GLY A 68 -20.88 -1.23 -14.53
N VAL A 69 -21.26 -2.19 -15.37
CA VAL A 69 -21.20 -3.63 -15.07
C VAL A 69 -19.74 -4.10 -15.00
N GLY A 70 -18.87 -3.48 -15.80
CA GLY A 70 -17.43 -3.75 -15.82
C GLY A 70 -16.63 -3.12 -14.67
N ALA A 71 -17.24 -2.28 -13.82
CA ALA A 71 -16.52 -1.52 -12.80
C ALA A 71 -15.85 -2.41 -11.74
N VAL A 72 -16.52 -3.49 -11.32
CA VAL A 72 -15.93 -4.46 -10.37
C VAL A 72 -14.75 -5.19 -11.00
N LEU A 73 -14.84 -5.50 -12.30
CA LEU A 73 -13.76 -6.15 -13.01
C LEU A 73 -12.52 -5.24 -13.07
N ASP A 74 -12.70 -3.93 -13.29
CA ASP A 74 -11.60 -2.97 -13.20
C ASP A 74 -10.96 -2.95 -11.81
N LEU A 75 -11.75 -2.90 -10.74
CA LEU A 75 -11.22 -2.94 -9.37
C LEU A 75 -10.37 -4.19 -9.15
N LEU A 76 -10.85 -5.36 -9.59
CA LEU A 76 -10.12 -6.62 -9.47
C LEU A 76 -8.81 -6.61 -10.25
N GLY A 77 -8.79 -6.07 -11.48
CA GLY A 77 -7.56 -5.94 -12.28
C GLY A 77 -6.52 -5.03 -11.63
N ARG A 78 -6.96 -3.89 -11.09
CA ARG A 78 -6.09 -2.96 -10.34
C ARG A 78 -5.52 -3.63 -9.10
N TYR A 79 -6.38 -4.32 -8.36
CA TYR A 79 -6.01 -4.98 -7.11
C TYR A 79 -5.07 -6.16 -7.34
N ALA A 80 -5.31 -6.99 -8.36
CA ALA A 80 -4.44 -8.10 -8.72
C ALA A 80 -3.01 -7.61 -9.01
N ARG A 81 -2.87 -6.54 -9.81
CA ARG A 81 -1.56 -5.92 -10.09
C ARG A 81 -0.86 -5.45 -8.81
N PHE A 82 -1.61 -4.79 -7.93
CA PHE A 82 -1.09 -4.35 -6.64
C PHE A 82 -0.62 -5.53 -5.78
N CYS A 83 -1.46 -6.57 -5.60
CA CYS A 83 -1.12 -7.72 -4.77
C CYS A 83 0.15 -8.44 -5.28
N ILE A 84 0.27 -8.67 -6.58
CA ILE A 84 1.47 -9.30 -7.18
C ILE A 84 2.71 -8.46 -6.88
N SER A 85 2.60 -7.13 -7.02
CA SER A 85 3.72 -6.22 -6.76
C SER A 85 4.07 -6.07 -5.28
N SER A 86 3.10 -6.19 -4.37
CA SER A 86 3.27 -5.97 -2.92
C SER A 86 4.12 -7.03 -2.24
N TYR A 87 4.13 -8.24 -2.79
CA TYR A 87 4.88 -9.37 -2.24
C TYR A 87 6.36 -9.02 -2.07
N VAL A 88 6.99 -8.48 -3.12
CA VAL A 88 8.44 -8.20 -3.12
C VAL A 88 8.81 -7.07 -2.17
N VAL A 89 7.92 -6.10 -1.98
CA VAL A 89 8.16 -4.97 -1.06
C VAL A 89 8.24 -5.45 0.38
N ARG A 90 7.43 -6.44 0.76
CA ARG A 90 7.43 -6.99 2.13
C ARG A 90 8.69 -7.79 2.45
N CYS A 91 9.38 -8.30 1.44
CA CYS A 91 10.63 -9.03 1.61
C CYS A 91 11.85 -8.11 1.65
N LEU A 92 11.67 -6.80 1.47
CA LEU A 92 12.75 -5.85 1.63
C LEU A 92 13.07 -5.64 3.11
N PRO A 93 14.32 -5.27 3.45
CA PRO A 93 14.65 -4.82 4.79
C PRO A 93 13.73 -3.67 5.22
N ASN A 94 13.37 -3.62 6.50
CA ASN A 94 12.61 -2.50 7.09
C ASN A 94 13.44 -1.19 7.18
N SER A 95 14.46 -1.03 6.34
CA SER A 95 15.34 0.15 6.27
C SER A 95 15.47 0.61 4.83
N TYR A 96 15.33 1.92 4.63
CA TYR A 96 15.51 2.57 3.34
C TYR A 96 16.97 2.62 2.87
N HIS A 97 17.93 2.70 3.81
CA HIS A 97 19.31 3.08 3.53
C HIS A 97 20.06 2.05 2.67
N ASP A 98 19.65 0.79 2.73
CA ASP A 98 20.32 -0.32 2.06
C ASP A 98 19.64 -0.76 0.75
N LEU A 99 18.60 -0.03 0.31
CA LEU A 99 17.87 -0.41 -0.90
C LEU A 99 18.65 -0.05 -2.17
N SER A 100 18.82 -1.03 -3.04
CA SER A 100 19.30 -0.82 -4.40
C SER A 100 18.33 0.05 -5.22
N SER A 101 18.83 0.67 -6.30
CA SER A 101 17.97 1.47 -7.21
C SER A 101 16.80 0.66 -7.77
N ARG A 102 17.00 -0.65 -8.02
CA ARG A 102 15.95 -1.56 -8.48
C ARG A 102 14.87 -1.73 -7.42
N GLN A 103 15.26 -2.01 -6.18
CA GLN A 103 14.33 -2.17 -5.05
C GLN A 103 13.54 -0.87 -4.79
N LYS A 104 14.19 0.30 -4.86
CA LYS A 104 13.51 1.61 -4.77
C LYS A 104 12.46 1.78 -5.88
N ASN A 105 12.76 1.37 -7.12
CA ASN A 105 11.79 1.42 -8.21
C ASN A 105 10.60 0.47 -8.00
N ARG A 106 10.83 -0.71 -7.38
CA ARG A 106 9.75 -1.63 -7.02
C ARG A 106 8.80 -1.04 -5.98
N VAL A 107 9.35 -0.43 -4.92
CA VAL A 107 8.54 0.24 -3.90
C VAL A 107 7.68 1.33 -4.54
N ARG A 108 8.28 2.18 -5.39
CA ARG A 108 7.56 3.23 -6.14
C ARG A 108 6.42 2.67 -6.97
N GLY A 109 6.70 1.64 -7.79
CA GLY A 109 5.71 1.00 -8.65
C GLY A 109 4.57 0.39 -7.83
N CYS A 110 4.90 -0.31 -6.75
CA CYS A 110 3.91 -0.95 -5.89
C CYS A 110 2.99 0.07 -5.20
N VAL A 111 3.55 1.16 -4.65
CA VAL A 111 2.76 2.23 -4.04
C VAL A 111 1.88 2.92 -5.10
N ALA A 112 2.40 3.11 -6.32
CA ALA A 112 1.61 3.64 -7.42
C ALA A 112 0.44 2.71 -7.78
N TYR A 113 0.63 1.39 -7.78
CA TYR A 113 -0.45 0.42 -8.00
C TYR A 113 -1.48 0.43 -6.87
N ALA A 114 -1.04 0.47 -5.60
CA ALA A 114 -1.94 0.62 -4.46
C ALA A 114 -2.77 1.91 -4.58
N ASN A 115 -2.14 3.03 -4.93
CA ASN A 115 -2.83 4.30 -5.12
C ASN A 115 -3.78 4.25 -6.33
N HIS A 116 -3.44 3.49 -7.37
CA HIS A 116 -4.31 3.26 -8.52
C HIS A 116 -5.60 2.50 -8.16
N VAL A 117 -5.52 1.59 -7.17
CA VAL A 117 -6.71 0.97 -6.55
C VAL A 117 -7.54 2.04 -5.82
N LEU A 118 -6.91 2.88 -5.00
CA LEU A 118 -7.61 3.95 -4.25
C LEU A 118 -8.22 5.03 -5.13
N ASN A 119 -7.70 5.25 -6.34
CA ASN A 119 -8.26 6.20 -7.29
C ASN A 119 -9.57 5.69 -7.94
N TRP A 120 -9.80 4.37 -7.97
CA TRP A 120 -11.02 3.78 -8.55
C TRP A 120 -12.31 4.29 -7.89
N PRO A 121 -12.45 4.28 -6.55
CA PRO A 121 -13.66 4.76 -5.90
C PRO A 121 -13.74 6.29 -5.76
N LEU A 122 -12.63 7.02 -5.94
CA LEU A 122 -12.59 8.49 -5.80
C LEU A 122 -13.08 9.23 -7.05
N ASN A 123 -12.78 8.68 -8.23
CA ASN A 123 -13.08 9.26 -9.54
C ASN A 123 -14.45 8.95 -10.21
N PRO A 124 -15.38 8.12 -9.69
CA PRO A 124 -16.65 7.87 -10.37
C PRO A 124 -17.59 9.08 -10.35
N ARG A 125 -18.48 9.17 -11.35
CA ARG A 125 -19.59 10.13 -11.37
C ARG A 125 -20.51 9.91 -10.15
N PRO A 126 -21.25 10.92 -9.65
CA PRO A 126 -22.09 10.79 -8.45
C PRO A 126 -23.04 9.58 -8.45
N ILE A 127 -23.65 9.24 -9.59
CA ILE A 127 -24.53 8.06 -9.75
C ILE A 127 -23.75 6.73 -9.64
N GLN A 128 -22.48 6.71 -10.04
CA GLN A 128 -21.61 5.54 -9.90
C GLN A 128 -21.10 5.41 -8.46
N LYS A 129 -20.98 6.52 -7.71
CA LYS A 129 -20.67 6.47 -6.27
C LYS A 129 -21.78 5.80 -5.46
N GLU A 130 -23.05 5.94 -5.86
CA GLU A 130 -24.15 5.18 -5.23
C GLU A 130 -23.94 3.66 -5.38
N LYS A 131 -23.39 3.22 -6.52
CA LYS A 131 -23.07 1.79 -6.73
C LYS A 131 -21.97 1.29 -5.79
N LEU A 132 -21.16 2.18 -5.21
CA LEU A 132 -20.13 1.83 -4.23
C LEU A 132 -20.73 1.33 -2.90
N ARG A 133 -21.97 1.71 -2.57
CA ARG A 133 -22.70 1.17 -1.41
C ARG A 133 -22.98 -0.32 -1.52
N TYR A 134 -22.98 -0.85 -2.74
CA TYR A 134 -23.15 -2.28 -3.01
C TYR A 134 -21.82 -2.98 -3.29
N VAL A 135 -20.69 -2.32 -3.05
CA VAL A 135 -19.39 -3.00 -3.05
C VAL A 135 -19.42 -4.03 -1.94
N SER A 136 -19.15 -5.28 -2.32
CA SER A 136 -19.08 -6.39 -1.38
C SER A 136 -18.02 -6.14 -0.30
N ASP A 137 -18.14 -6.81 0.84
CA ASP A 137 -17.14 -6.76 1.91
C ASP A 137 -15.72 -7.00 1.39
N SER A 138 -15.57 -7.88 0.39
CA SER A 138 -14.30 -8.11 -0.29
C SER A 138 -13.71 -6.86 -0.95
N GLY A 139 -14.52 -6.05 -1.64
CA GLY A 139 -14.04 -4.78 -2.21
C GLY A 139 -13.69 -3.75 -1.14
N SER A 140 -14.42 -3.73 -0.02
CA SER A 140 -14.05 -2.91 1.15
C SER A 140 -12.69 -3.32 1.72
N ILE A 141 -12.43 -4.63 1.84
CA ILE A 141 -11.12 -5.16 2.29
C ILE A 141 -10.02 -4.76 1.32
N MET A 142 -10.24 -4.85 0.00
CA MET A 142 -9.26 -4.42 -1.01
C MET A 142 -8.84 -2.96 -0.83
N LEU A 143 -9.82 -2.06 -0.65
CA LEU A 143 -9.55 -0.64 -0.42
C LEU A 143 -8.78 -0.39 0.89
N LYS A 144 -9.19 -1.04 1.98
CA LYS A 144 -8.53 -0.91 3.29
C LYS A 144 -7.08 -1.43 3.23
N PHE A 145 -6.87 -2.58 2.59
CA PHE A 145 -5.54 -3.16 2.44
C PHE A 145 -4.61 -2.26 1.62
N SER A 146 -5.08 -1.75 0.47
CA SER A 146 -4.30 -0.79 -0.32
C SER A 146 -3.98 0.49 0.46
N ALA A 147 -4.93 0.99 1.26
CA ALA A 147 -4.73 2.19 2.08
C ALA A 147 -3.69 1.98 3.18
N LEU A 148 -3.79 0.88 3.93
CA LEU A 148 -2.82 0.54 4.97
C LEU A 148 -1.44 0.25 4.39
N PHE A 149 -1.37 -0.40 3.22
CA PHE A 149 -0.10 -0.63 2.53
C PHE A 149 0.59 0.68 2.13
N ILE A 150 -0.15 1.67 1.64
CA ILE A 150 0.43 3.00 1.34
C ILE A 150 0.95 3.66 2.61
N ILE A 151 0.20 3.60 3.71
CA ILE A 151 0.65 4.15 5.01
C ILE A 151 1.98 3.48 5.43
N ALA A 152 2.03 2.16 5.43
CA ALA A 152 3.23 1.38 5.77
C ALA A 152 4.41 1.72 4.83
N GLY A 153 4.17 1.72 3.52
CA GLY A 153 5.17 2.06 2.53
C GLY A 153 5.71 3.49 2.70
N CYS A 154 4.85 4.46 2.98
CA CYS A 154 5.27 5.84 3.25
C CYS A 154 6.02 5.95 4.59
N GLN A 155 5.63 5.21 5.63
CA GLN A 155 6.34 5.17 6.90
C GLN A 155 7.78 4.67 6.73
N THR A 156 7.97 3.58 5.99
CA THR A 156 9.26 2.91 5.85
C THR A 156 10.12 3.51 4.73
N PHE A 157 9.51 3.97 3.64
CA PHE A 157 10.20 4.29 2.39
C PHE A 157 9.83 5.66 1.79
N ALA A 158 9.36 6.63 2.59
CA ALA A 158 8.94 7.96 2.15
C ALA A 158 9.89 8.60 1.12
N SER A 159 11.19 8.56 1.37
CA SER A 159 12.22 9.22 0.56
C SER A 159 12.36 8.68 -0.87
N CYS A 160 11.84 7.49 -1.19
CA CYS A 160 11.74 7.04 -2.58
C CYS A 160 10.35 7.18 -3.20
N ILE A 161 9.31 7.41 -2.42
CA ILE A 161 7.94 7.46 -2.94
C ILE A 161 7.67 8.87 -3.50
N PRO A 162 7.33 9.03 -4.79
CA PRO A 162 6.96 10.32 -5.32
C PRO A 162 5.58 10.75 -4.81
N ASN A 163 5.38 12.05 -4.57
CA ASN A 163 4.11 12.63 -4.18
C ASN A 163 3.47 11.97 -2.95
N VAL A 164 4.26 11.71 -1.90
CA VAL A 164 3.80 11.07 -0.65
C VAL A 164 2.54 11.74 -0.09
N PHE A 165 2.53 13.07 0.01
CA PHE A 165 1.37 13.82 0.52
C PHE A 165 0.10 13.58 -0.30
N GLN A 166 0.19 13.52 -1.64
CA GLN A 166 -0.95 13.21 -2.48
C GLN A 166 -1.46 11.77 -2.25
N CYS A 167 -0.55 10.82 -2.04
CA CYS A 167 -0.93 9.45 -1.71
C CYS A 167 -1.65 9.39 -0.36
N LEU A 168 -1.18 10.13 0.65
CA LEU A 168 -1.83 10.20 1.96
C LEU A 168 -3.19 10.92 1.93
N GLU A 169 -3.35 11.94 1.10
CA GLU A 169 -4.65 12.57 0.88
C GLU A 169 -5.65 11.63 0.20
N ASN A 170 -5.19 10.83 -0.78
CA ASN A 170 -6.03 9.79 -1.38
C ASN A 170 -6.45 8.73 -0.35
N VAL A 171 -5.51 8.30 0.50
CA VAL A 171 -5.78 7.38 1.62
C VAL A 171 -6.84 7.93 2.55
N ARG A 172 -6.74 9.22 2.94
CA ARG A 172 -7.75 9.89 3.78
C ARG A 172 -9.10 9.97 3.10
N ALA A 173 -9.13 10.33 1.82
CA ALA A 173 -10.37 10.42 1.05
C ALA A 173 -11.08 9.06 0.94
N VAL A 174 -10.33 7.97 0.76
CA VAL A 174 -10.91 6.61 0.78
C VAL A 174 -11.36 6.21 2.18
N GLY A 175 -10.59 6.55 3.22
CA GLY A 175 -11.02 6.33 4.61
C GLY A 175 -12.36 7.00 4.92
N GLN A 176 -12.55 8.24 4.48
CA GLN A 176 -13.80 8.97 4.63
C GLN A 176 -14.93 8.31 3.82
N LEU A 177 -14.65 7.88 2.59
CA LEU A 177 -15.62 7.16 1.79
C LEU A 177 -16.08 5.87 2.49
N ILE A 178 -15.16 5.11 3.09
CA ILE A 178 -15.51 3.87 3.82
C ILE A 178 -16.46 4.18 4.99
N ILE A 179 -16.22 5.28 5.71
CA ILE A 179 -17.12 5.77 6.78
C ILE A 179 -18.49 6.12 6.20
N ASP A 180 -18.53 6.88 5.11
CA ASP A 180 -19.78 7.34 4.49
C ASP A 180 -20.62 6.17 3.96
N LEU A 181 -19.97 5.09 3.52
CA LEU A 181 -20.62 3.86 3.04
C LEU A 181 -21.09 2.94 4.17
N ALA A 182 -20.55 3.07 5.37
CA ALA A 182 -20.79 2.16 6.48
C ALA A 182 -22.24 2.18 7.00
N GLY A 183 -22.96 3.29 6.83
CA GLY A 183 -24.36 3.49 7.24
C GLY A 183 -24.59 3.52 8.76
N ASP A 184 -23.81 2.75 9.53
CA ASP A 184 -23.84 2.62 10.99
C ASP A 184 -22.48 3.04 11.60
N PRO A 185 -22.45 4.02 12.52
CA PRO A 185 -21.23 4.46 13.19
C PRO A 185 -20.57 3.41 14.09
N THR A 186 -21.27 2.33 14.45
CA THR A 186 -20.72 1.23 15.26
C THR A 186 -20.13 0.09 14.43
N SER A 187 -20.25 0.15 13.10
CA SER A 187 -19.75 -0.89 12.22
C SER A 187 -18.21 -0.91 12.13
N ASN A 188 -17.65 -2.09 11.85
CA ASN A 188 -16.20 -2.26 11.60
C ASN A 188 -15.70 -1.38 10.44
N ALA A 189 -16.55 -1.09 9.46
CA ALA A 189 -16.20 -0.18 8.37
C ALA A 189 -15.92 1.25 8.89
N HIS A 190 -16.77 1.76 9.79
CA HIS A 190 -16.60 3.05 10.42
C HIS A 190 -15.31 3.10 11.27
N THR A 191 -15.07 2.08 12.09
CA THR A 191 -13.85 1.97 12.91
C THR A 191 -12.58 1.93 12.05
N HIS A 192 -12.56 1.09 11.01
CA HIS A 192 -11.38 0.99 10.13
C HIS A 192 -11.17 2.26 9.31
N GLY A 193 -12.23 2.93 8.87
CA GLY A 193 -12.13 4.19 8.15
C GLY A 193 -11.49 5.29 9.00
N ASN A 194 -11.91 5.42 10.28
CA ASN A 194 -11.30 6.38 11.21
C ASN A 194 -9.81 6.07 11.44
N LEU A 195 -9.47 4.81 11.68
CA LEU A 195 -8.08 4.38 11.86
C LEU A 195 -7.20 4.78 10.67
N ILE A 196 -7.67 4.53 9.44
CA ILE A 196 -6.94 4.88 8.20
C ILE A 196 -6.72 6.40 8.13
N ILE A 197 -7.77 7.19 8.40
CA ILE A 197 -7.69 8.65 8.38
C ILE A 197 -6.67 9.16 9.41
N ASP A 198 -6.77 8.66 10.64
CA ASP A 198 -5.94 9.13 11.75
C ASP A 198 -4.47 8.77 11.55
N ARG A 199 -4.19 7.55 11.08
CA ARG A 199 -2.82 7.13 10.73
C ARG A 199 -2.24 7.97 9.59
N ALA A 200 -3.02 8.25 8.54
CA ALA A 200 -2.56 9.06 7.43
C ALA A 200 -2.29 10.53 7.83
N LYS A 201 -3.12 11.11 8.70
CA LYS A 201 -2.89 12.45 9.28
C LYS A 201 -1.63 12.49 10.13
N ALA A 202 -1.47 11.54 11.05
CA ALA A 202 -0.30 11.46 11.92
C ALA A 202 1.00 11.34 11.11
N LEU A 203 0.99 10.50 10.08
CA LEU A 203 2.14 10.35 9.19
C LEU A 203 2.43 11.63 8.39
N SER A 204 1.40 12.29 7.87
CA SER A 204 1.59 13.56 7.12
C SER A 204 2.26 14.62 7.99
N LEU A 205 1.78 14.80 9.23
CA LEU A 205 2.36 15.74 10.19
C LEU A 205 3.82 15.39 10.54
N SER A 206 4.12 14.10 10.72
CA SER A 206 5.49 13.66 11.01
C SER A 206 6.45 13.94 9.85
N LEU A 207 6.00 13.75 8.60
CA LEU A 207 6.82 14.02 7.41
C LEU A 207 7.05 15.53 7.23
N GLU A 208 6.03 16.38 7.46
CA GLU A 208 6.18 17.85 7.42
C GLU A 208 7.20 18.36 8.44
N GLN A 209 7.21 17.76 9.64
CA GLN A 209 8.19 18.09 10.68
C GLN A 209 9.62 17.70 10.27
N ARG A 210 9.79 16.53 9.63
CA ARG A 210 11.09 16.08 9.09
C ARG A 210 11.62 17.02 8.01
N ASP A 211 10.79 17.37 7.03
CA ASP A 211 11.17 18.30 5.96
C ASP A 211 11.57 19.69 6.51
N SER A 212 10.87 20.15 7.56
CA SER A 212 11.17 21.42 8.22
C SER A 212 12.50 21.40 8.99
N GLN A 213 12.89 20.25 9.56
CA GLN A 213 14.12 20.09 10.33
C GLN A 213 15.36 19.95 9.43
N GLU A 214 15.23 19.29 8.27
CA GLU A 214 16.30 19.20 7.26
C GLU A 214 16.57 20.55 6.58
N THR A 215 15.57 21.44 6.49
CA THR A 215 15.72 22.77 5.88
C THR A 215 16.49 23.75 6.79
N PHE A 216 16.59 23.50 8.10
CA PHE A 216 17.22 24.42 9.06
C PHE A 216 18.74 24.21 9.21
N THR A 217 19.33 23.20 8.56
CA THR A 217 20.76 22.87 8.64
C THR A 217 21.55 23.30 7.40
N GLY A 218 21.61 24.62 7.12
CA GLY A 218 22.69 25.19 6.29
C GLY A 218 22.59 26.71 6.04
N PRO A 219 23.72 27.46 5.89
CA PRO A 219 25.12 27.14 6.12
C PRO A 219 25.70 27.95 7.31
N THR A 220 26.11 27.28 8.40
CA THR A 220 26.95 27.93 9.41
C THR A 220 28.42 27.70 9.06
N SER A 221 29.05 28.80 8.66
CA SER A 221 30.49 29.00 8.48
C SER A 221 31.36 28.06 9.34
N TRP A 222 32.18 27.25 8.66
CA TRP A 222 33.24 26.46 9.27
C TRP A 222 34.27 27.39 9.93
N ASN A 223 34.39 27.29 11.26
CA ASN A 223 35.62 27.63 11.98
C ASN A 223 35.88 26.52 13.01
N GLY A 224 37.02 25.87 12.86
CA GLY A 224 37.28 24.56 13.43
C GLY A 224 37.60 24.50 14.92
N ARG A 225 37.32 23.34 15.51
CA ARG A 225 38.26 22.51 16.29
C ARG A 225 37.53 21.25 16.75
N LEU A 226 38.29 20.15 16.78
CA LEU A 226 37.98 18.83 17.33
C LEU A 226 36.84 18.81 18.37
N ILE A 227 35.80 18.03 18.11
CA ILE A 227 35.25 17.06 19.07
C ILE A 227 34.90 15.81 18.26
N ALA A 228 35.65 14.73 18.53
CA ALA A 228 35.26 13.37 18.20
C ALA A 228 34.05 12.98 19.05
N ASP A 229 33.25 12.04 18.56
CA ASP A 229 32.06 11.45 19.20
C ASP A 229 30.77 12.25 19.04
N LEU A 230 30.16 12.10 17.86
CA LEU A 230 28.71 12.20 17.68
C LEU A 230 28.30 10.99 16.82
N GLU A 231 27.88 9.93 17.49
CA GLU A 231 27.08 8.87 16.88
C GLU A 231 25.86 9.50 16.18
N PRO A 232 25.42 8.98 15.03
CA PRO A 232 24.21 9.48 14.39
C PRO A 232 22.99 9.07 15.24
N GLN A 233 22.38 10.03 15.94
CA GLN A 233 21.08 9.90 16.60
C GLN A 233 19.92 9.78 15.58
N THR A 234 19.97 8.79 14.71
CA THR A 234 18.89 8.49 13.75
C THR A 234 18.02 7.31 14.20
N ASP A 235 18.51 6.47 15.10
CA ASP A 235 17.77 5.28 15.57
C ASP A 235 16.68 5.62 16.59
N GLU A 236 16.89 6.60 17.47
CA GLU A 236 15.89 6.98 18.49
C GLU A 236 14.57 7.52 17.91
N ILE A 237 14.59 8.10 16.69
CA ILE A 237 13.40 8.70 16.05
C ILE A 237 12.53 7.63 15.36
N SER A 238 13.15 6.60 14.79
CA SER A 238 12.42 5.44 14.26
C SER A 238 11.73 4.66 15.39
N ASP A 239 12.41 4.52 16.52
CA ASP A 239 11.88 3.87 17.71
C ASP A 239 10.78 4.68 18.41
N THR A 240 10.87 6.02 18.43
CA THR A 240 9.78 6.86 18.95
C THR A 240 8.56 6.90 18.03
N LEU A 241 8.71 6.72 16.72
CA LEU A 241 7.58 6.57 15.81
C LEU A 241 6.87 5.24 16.03
N ASN A 242 7.62 4.14 16.13
CA ASN A 242 7.05 2.86 16.52
C ASN A 242 6.37 2.96 17.90
N ALA A 243 6.96 3.64 18.87
CA ALA A 243 6.36 3.85 20.19
C ALA A 243 5.13 4.78 20.18
N SER A 244 5.08 5.82 19.34
CA SER A 244 3.92 6.71 19.23
C SER A 244 2.74 6.09 18.47
N PHE A 245 3.02 5.14 17.57
CA PHE A 245 1.99 4.33 16.91
C PHE A 245 1.55 3.12 17.77
N ASN A 246 2.46 2.59 18.60
CA ASN A 246 2.17 1.56 19.62
C ASN A 246 1.59 2.14 20.91
N GLY A 247 1.62 3.47 21.09
CA GLY A 247 1.01 4.19 22.22
C GLY A 247 -0.53 4.17 22.22
N SER A 248 -1.14 3.56 21.20
CA SER A 248 -2.47 2.96 21.35
C SER A 248 -2.26 1.49 21.73
N GLU A 249 -2.05 1.24 23.03
CA GLU A 249 -1.92 -0.09 23.66
C GLU A 249 -3.14 -1.02 23.48
N ALA A 250 -4.05 -0.74 22.53
CA ALA A 250 -5.22 -1.55 22.29
C ALA A 250 -5.02 -2.64 21.22
N LEU A 251 -3.99 -2.58 20.36
CA LEU A 251 -3.88 -3.50 19.22
C LEU A 251 -2.42 -3.86 18.91
N GLY A 252 -1.79 -4.70 19.73
CA GLY A 252 -0.38 -5.12 19.61
C GLY A 252 0.00 -5.66 18.23
N PHE A 253 0.58 -4.82 17.38
CA PHE A 253 1.12 -5.18 16.07
C PHE A 253 2.65 -5.15 16.14
N ASP A 254 3.30 -6.29 15.93
CA ASP A 254 4.76 -6.45 16.04
C ASP A 254 5.51 -6.05 14.75
N SER A 255 4.80 -5.69 13.66
CA SER A 255 5.39 -5.36 12.35
C SER A 255 4.62 -4.28 11.58
N VAL A 256 5.33 -3.39 10.88
CA VAL A 256 4.75 -2.36 9.99
C VAL A 256 3.92 -2.96 8.84
N TRP A 257 4.15 -4.24 8.53
CA TRP A 257 3.41 -5.02 7.52
C TRP A 257 2.33 -5.92 8.13
N ASP A 258 2.00 -5.76 9.41
CA ASP A 258 0.91 -6.49 10.04
C ASP A 258 -0.44 -5.86 9.66
N PHE A 259 -1.18 -6.58 8.81
CA PHE A 259 -2.52 -6.21 8.38
C PHE A 259 -3.60 -7.13 8.96
N SER A 260 -3.28 -7.87 10.04
CA SER A 260 -4.22 -8.78 10.71
C SER A 260 -5.52 -8.11 11.15
N ILE A 261 -5.50 -6.79 11.37
CA ILE A 261 -6.68 -5.96 11.63
C ILE A 261 -7.77 -6.05 10.53
N LEU A 262 -7.42 -6.48 9.33
CA LEU A 262 -8.36 -6.66 8.22
C LEU A 262 -9.07 -8.02 8.23
N LEU A 263 -8.64 -8.96 9.09
CA LEU A 263 -9.24 -10.29 9.19
C LEU A 263 -10.46 -10.28 10.12
N PRO A 264 -11.59 -10.91 9.72
CA PRO A 264 -12.72 -11.09 10.62
C PRO A 264 -12.29 -11.94 11.83
N ASN A 265 -12.57 -11.47 13.05
CA ASN A 265 -12.22 -12.09 14.34
C ASN A 265 -10.75 -11.97 14.78
N ALA A 266 -10.02 -10.95 14.33
CA ALA A 266 -8.71 -10.64 14.91
C ALA A 266 -8.77 -10.14 16.37
N TRP A 267 -9.96 -9.88 16.92
CA TRP A 267 -10.24 -9.52 18.31
C TRP A 267 -11.63 -10.01 18.72
#